data_AF-A0A5B0QAJ6-F1
#
_entry.id   AF-A0A5B0QAJ6-F1
#
_cell.length_a   1.000
_cell.length_b   1.000
_cell.length_c   1.000
_cell.angle_alpha   90.00
_cell.angle_beta   90.00
_cell.angle_gamma   90.00
#
_symmetry.space_group_name_H-M   'P 1'
#
loop_
_entity.id
_entity.type
_entity.pdbx_description
1 polymer ?
#
loop_
_entity_poly.entity_id
_entity_poly.type
_entity_poly.pdbx_seq_one_letter_code
_entity_poly.pdbx_strand_id
1 'polypeptide(L)'
;MIGKQTRQKWDWDALFELVDSRQVGSSMTKDIRDRIEAKTKSSGISRKPKVKEFETPIAGLPIYLIRALQPKHGPRMQKVRIILSQSKQWRRRRANQLSLLQRRIFLIYDSLDILHKIASEREIDTKLLGSSVTETHEKLMNWFLEVLFIHTEDSLPIFGTVRIPFPTAQPPAELFGAAQKYLSIMLTSPGKITRTHTNDIAFLLLGFWYEEVASKHAKKVLGLDTPHSYWKCMNQLSQKIKTGLP
;
A
#
# COMPACT_ATOMS: atom_id res chain seq x y z
N MET A 1 -2.98 6.00 -28.96
CA MET A 1 -4.00 5.07 -29.49
C MET A 1 -3.70 3.68 -28.95
N ILE A 2 -4.43 3.23 -27.94
CA ILE A 2 -4.38 1.85 -27.43
C ILE A 2 -5.73 1.24 -27.75
N GLY A 3 -5.70 0.14 -28.49
CA GLY A 3 -6.87 -0.52 -29.07
C GLY A 3 -7.89 -0.94 -28.02
N LYS A 4 -9.15 -0.93 -28.46
CA LYS A 4 -10.31 -1.50 -27.77
C LYS A 4 -10.11 -3.01 -27.57
N GLN A 5 -9.34 -3.41 -26.57
CA GLN A 5 -9.56 -4.69 -25.92
C GLN A 5 -10.78 -4.52 -25.01
N THR A 6 -11.81 -5.32 -25.24
CA THR A 6 -12.98 -5.49 -24.38
C THR A 6 -12.52 -5.56 -22.92
N ARG A 7 -12.76 -4.48 -22.14
CA ARG A 7 -12.57 -4.50 -20.69
C ARG A 7 -13.52 -5.55 -20.13
N GLN A 8 -13.01 -6.74 -19.88
CA GLN A 8 -13.72 -7.73 -19.08
C GLN A 8 -14.01 -7.05 -17.73
N LYS A 9 -15.27 -6.72 -17.49
CA LYS A 9 -15.69 -6.11 -16.23
C LYS A 9 -15.68 -7.24 -15.20
N TRP A 10 -14.62 -7.30 -14.40
CA TRP A 10 -14.54 -8.26 -13.31
C TRP A 10 -15.56 -7.89 -12.23
N ASP A 11 -16.27 -8.90 -11.75
CA ASP A 11 -17.28 -8.81 -10.68
C ASP A 11 -16.67 -9.43 -9.42
N TRP A 12 -16.52 -8.59 -8.39
CA TRP A 12 -15.87 -8.91 -7.13
C TRP A 12 -16.85 -8.99 -5.96
N ASP A 13 -18.15 -8.79 -6.20
CA ASP A 13 -19.13 -8.63 -5.15
C ASP A 13 -19.17 -9.86 -4.23
N ALA A 14 -19.20 -11.07 -4.81
CA ALA A 14 -19.19 -12.32 -4.06
C ALA A 14 -17.92 -12.50 -3.21
N LEU A 15 -16.76 -12.09 -3.72
CA LEU A 15 -15.50 -12.13 -2.97
C LEU A 15 -15.56 -11.14 -1.79
N PHE A 16 -16.06 -9.93 -2.01
CA PHE A 16 -16.14 -8.91 -0.96
C PHE A 16 -17.21 -9.21 0.08
N GLU A 17 -18.32 -9.84 -0.28
CA GLU A 17 -19.29 -10.40 0.67
C GLU A 17 -18.64 -11.48 1.55
N LEU A 18 -17.80 -12.34 0.96
CA LEU A 18 -17.05 -13.34 1.73
C LEU A 18 -16.04 -12.69 2.69
N VAL A 19 -15.28 -11.70 2.22
CA VAL A 19 -14.40 -10.90 3.10
C VAL A 19 -15.21 -10.29 4.24
N ASP A 20 -16.39 -9.76 3.93
CA ASP A 20 -17.21 -9.07 4.90
C ASP A 20 -17.80 -10.01 5.95
N SER A 21 -18.21 -11.20 5.55
CA SER A 21 -18.69 -12.24 6.48
C SER A 21 -17.60 -12.78 7.41
N ARG A 22 -16.33 -12.72 7.00
CA ARG A 22 -15.18 -13.21 7.78
C ARG A 22 -14.55 -12.17 8.70
N GLN A 23 -14.98 -10.92 8.64
CA GLN A 23 -14.44 -9.87 9.49
C GLN A 23 -15.05 -9.94 10.89
N VAL A 24 -14.56 -10.89 11.69
CA VAL A 24 -14.93 -11.04 13.10
C VAL A 24 -13.81 -10.43 13.94
N GLY A 25 -13.88 -9.11 14.15
CA GLY A 25 -12.86 -8.37 14.87
C GLY A 25 -11.62 -8.05 14.03
N SER A 26 -10.59 -7.53 14.71
CA SER A 26 -9.31 -7.12 14.12
C SER A 26 -8.28 -8.23 14.37
N SER A 27 -7.64 -8.72 13.31
CA SER A 27 -6.53 -9.68 13.45
C SER A 27 -5.21 -9.01 13.83
N MET A 28 -5.15 -7.69 13.69
CA MET A 28 -4.00 -6.88 14.11
C MET A 28 -3.73 -7.04 15.61
N THR A 29 -2.49 -7.45 15.93
CA THR A 29 -2.02 -7.53 17.31
C THR A 29 -1.88 -6.13 17.91
N LYS A 30 -1.90 -6.04 19.25
CA LYS A 30 -1.70 -4.78 19.96
C LYS A 30 -0.35 -4.14 19.61
N ASP A 31 0.71 -4.94 19.50
CA ASP A 31 2.04 -4.45 19.14
C ASP A 31 2.07 -3.76 17.76
N ILE A 32 1.47 -4.39 16.73
CA ILE A 32 1.41 -3.82 15.39
C ILE A 32 0.59 -2.52 15.40
N ARG A 33 -0.53 -2.51 16.12
CA ARG A 33 -1.37 -1.32 16.29
C ARG A 33 -0.56 -0.18 16.91
N ASP A 34 0.07 -0.42 18.06
CA ASP A 34 0.85 0.59 18.79
C ASP A 34 2.02 1.12 17.92
N ARG A 35 2.66 0.24 17.14
CA ARG A 35 3.73 0.61 16.20
C ARG A 35 3.23 1.52 15.08
N ILE A 36 2.09 1.21 14.46
CA ILE A 36 1.45 2.07 13.44
C ILE A 36 1.10 3.43 14.05
N GLU A 37 0.51 3.45 15.25
CA GLU A 37 0.13 4.69 15.92
C GLU A 37 1.35 5.57 16.23
N ALA A 38 2.42 4.99 16.76
CA ALA A 38 3.65 5.71 17.07
C ALA A 38 4.30 6.31 15.80
N LYS A 39 4.39 5.53 14.71
CA LYS A 39 4.99 5.99 13.45
C LYS A 39 4.14 7.05 12.75
N THR A 40 2.81 6.89 12.73
CA THR A 40 1.91 7.90 12.15
C THR A 40 1.83 9.17 13.00
N LYS A 41 1.94 9.09 14.33
CA LYS A 41 1.99 10.30 15.20
C LYS A 41 3.26 11.12 14.99
N SER A 42 4.39 10.46 14.70
CA SER A 42 5.67 11.12 14.43
C SER A 42 5.80 11.67 13.00
N SER A 43 5.15 11.06 12.01
CA SER A 43 5.38 11.37 10.59
C SER A 43 4.14 11.44 9.69
N GLY A 44 2.97 11.00 10.16
CA GLY A 44 1.77 10.79 9.34
C GLY A 44 1.03 12.05 8.88
N ILE A 45 1.18 13.18 9.57
CA ILE A 45 0.48 14.43 9.23
C ILE A 45 1.41 15.63 9.32
N SER A 46 1.32 16.49 8.30
CA SER A 46 2.00 17.79 8.23
C SER A 46 2.00 18.51 9.59
N ARG A 47 3.20 18.79 10.09
CA ARG A 47 3.44 19.89 11.04
C ARG A 47 3.81 21.07 10.16
N LYS A 48 3.30 22.28 10.47
CA LYS A 48 3.79 23.51 9.83
C LYS A 48 5.33 23.41 9.75
N PRO A 49 5.93 23.61 8.57
CA PRO A 49 7.38 23.50 8.41
C PRO A 49 8.03 24.47 9.39
N LYS A 50 9.12 24.02 10.03
CA LYS A 50 9.90 24.93 10.88
C LYS A 50 10.52 26.02 10.02
N VAL A 51 10.89 27.17 10.60
CA VAL A 51 11.46 28.35 9.93
C VAL A 51 12.69 28.06 9.04
N LYS A 52 13.27 26.85 9.13
CA LYS A 52 14.43 26.37 8.35
C LYS A 52 14.14 25.06 7.59
N GLU A 53 12.90 24.80 7.22
CA GLU A 53 12.51 23.60 6.44
C GLU A 53 12.01 24.00 5.05
N PHE A 54 12.46 23.29 4.01
CA PHE A 54 11.92 23.39 2.66
C PHE A 54 10.99 22.23 2.37
N GLU A 55 9.80 22.56 1.88
CA GLU A 55 8.83 21.58 1.39
C GLU A 55 8.97 21.43 -0.12
N THR A 56 9.07 20.19 -0.60
CA THR A 56 9.07 19.86 -2.03
C THR A 56 7.90 18.95 -2.32
N PRO A 57 6.86 19.44 -3.03
CA PRO A 57 5.74 18.60 -3.44
C PRO A 57 6.20 17.62 -4.51
N ILE A 58 5.62 16.43 -4.49
CA ILE A 58 5.81 15.43 -5.54
C ILE A 58 4.70 15.59 -6.57
N ALA A 59 5.07 15.81 -7.83
CA ALA A 59 4.10 16.02 -8.90
C ALA A 59 3.13 14.83 -9.01
N GLY A 60 1.83 15.11 -9.05
CA GLY A 60 0.78 14.10 -9.19
C GLY A 60 0.50 13.25 -7.95
N LEU A 61 1.21 13.47 -6.83
CA LEU A 61 1.05 12.67 -5.61
C LEU A 61 0.79 13.56 -4.40
N PRO A 62 -0.01 13.11 -3.43
CA PRO A 62 -0.25 13.83 -2.18
C PRO A 62 0.93 13.68 -1.21
N ILE A 63 2.18 13.70 -1.70
CA ILE A 63 3.41 13.46 -0.94
C ILE A 63 4.27 14.72 -0.96
N TYR A 64 4.85 15.05 0.21
CA TYR A 64 5.80 16.14 0.37
C TYR A 64 7.08 15.63 1.02
N LEU A 65 8.21 16.08 0.49
CA LEU A 65 9.53 15.90 1.08
C LEU A 65 9.91 17.17 1.84
N ILE A 66 10.14 17.03 3.14
CA ILE A 66 10.56 18.11 4.02
C ILE A 66 12.01 17.90 4.41
N ARG A 67 12.85 18.88 4.10
CA ARG A 67 14.29 18.86 4.43
C ARG A 67 14.71 20.13 5.16
N ALA A 68 15.77 20.04 5.96
CA ALA A 68 16.36 21.23 6.57
C ALA A 68 17.08 22.09 5.51
N LEU A 69 17.09 23.41 5.74
CA LEU A 69 17.85 24.38 4.96
C LEU A 69 19.36 24.07 5.12
N GLN A 70 20.05 23.81 4.02
CA GLN A 70 21.50 23.55 3.99
C GLN A 70 22.17 24.39 2.89
N PRO A 71 23.44 24.80 3.09
CA PRO A 71 24.21 25.53 2.07
C PRO A 71 24.40 24.71 0.78
N LYS A 72 24.55 25.42 -0.34
CA LYS A 72 24.56 24.91 -1.72
C LYS A 72 25.83 24.12 -2.09
N HIS A 73 26.04 22.93 -1.52
CA HIS A 73 27.16 22.07 -1.93
C HIS A 73 26.72 20.63 -2.22
N GLY A 74 26.61 20.31 -3.51
CA GLY A 74 26.56 18.96 -4.08
C GLY A 74 25.44 18.05 -3.57
N PRO A 75 25.26 16.86 -4.19
CA PRO A 75 24.43 15.81 -3.62
C PRO A 75 25.07 15.32 -2.32
N ARG A 76 24.41 15.56 -1.19
CA ARG A 76 24.80 15.03 0.12
C ARG A 76 23.65 14.25 0.73
N MET A 77 23.99 13.25 1.55
CA MET A 77 23.01 12.51 2.33
C MET A 77 22.31 13.46 3.30
N GLN A 78 21.02 13.70 3.07
CA GLN A 78 20.20 14.58 3.87
C GLN A 78 19.09 13.81 4.57
N LYS A 79 18.77 14.23 5.78
CA LYS A 79 17.62 13.74 6.52
C LYS A 79 16.36 14.38 5.93
N VAL A 80 15.52 13.57 5.30
CA VAL A 80 14.29 13.99 4.61
C VAL A 80 13.10 13.35 5.29
N ARG A 81 12.15 14.19 5.71
CA ARG A 81 10.89 13.74 6.30
C ARG A 81 9.83 13.65 5.22
N ILE A 82 9.17 12.52 5.13
CA ILE A 82 8.11 12.24 4.16
C ILE A 82 6.77 12.38 4.86
N ILE A 83 5.90 13.22 4.31
CA ILE A 83 4.55 13.45 4.83
C ILE A 83 3.52 13.41 3.70
N LEU A 84 2.28 13.12 4.06
CA LEU A 84 1.15 13.28 3.15
C LEU A 84 0.51 14.66 3.27
N SER A 85 0.22 15.28 2.12
CA SER A 85 -0.67 16.44 2.09
C SER A 85 -2.10 16.03 2.29
N GLN A 86 -2.79 16.78 3.14
CA GLN A 86 -4.21 16.64 3.30
C GLN A 86 -4.92 17.47 2.24
N SER A 87 -6.00 16.93 1.66
CA SER A 87 -6.86 17.68 0.76
C SER A 87 -7.37 18.94 1.46
N LYS A 88 -7.28 20.10 0.77
CA LYS A 88 -7.77 21.39 1.29
C LYS A 88 -9.27 21.36 1.63
N GLN A 89 -10.01 20.41 1.07
CA GLN A 89 -11.43 20.16 1.36
C GLN A 89 -11.66 19.64 2.80
N TRP A 90 -10.60 19.23 3.51
CA TRP A 90 -10.67 18.66 4.86
C TRP A 90 -10.12 19.64 5.90
N ARG A 91 -10.85 20.74 6.15
CA ARG A 91 -10.61 21.60 7.34
C ARG A 91 -11.14 20.91 8.61
N ARG A 92 -10.54 19.78 9.00
CA ARG A 92 -10.79 19.13 10.30
C ARG A 92 -9.67 19.47 11.28
N ARG A 93 -9.96 19.39 12.59
CA ARG A 93 -8.92 19.42 13.62
C ARG A 93 -7.90 18.31 13.35
N ARG A 94 -6.62 18.60 13.56
CA ARG A 94 -5.50 17.68 13.29
C ARG A 94 -5.64 16.30 13.96
N ALA A 95 -6.08 16.26 15.22
CA ALA A 95 -6.30 15.02 15.94
C ALA A 95 -7.30 14.10 15.20
N ASN A 96 -8.35 14.69 14.63
CA ASN A 96 -9.35 13.97 13.85
C ASN A 96 -8.77 13.47 12.51
N GLN A 97 -7.82 14.19 11.92
CA GLN A 97 -7.16 13.73 10.70
C GLN A 97 -6.26 12.53 11.00
N LEU A 98 -5.52 12.54 12.12
CA LEU A 98 -4.63 11.44 12.50
C LEU A 98 -5.42 10.17 12.81
N SER A 99 -6.49 10.30 13.59
CA SER A 99 -7.34 9.16 13.94
C SER A 99 -8.03 8.58 12.70
N LEU A 100 -8.42 9.41 11.74
CA LEU A 100 -8.97 8.93 10.46
C LEU A 100 -7.92 8.19 9.64
N LEU A 101 -6.71 8.75 9.51
CA LEU A 101 -5.61 8.10 8.81
C LEU A 101 -5.30 6.72 9.41
N GLN A 102 -5.11 6.67 10.73
CA GLN A 102 -4.84 5.43 11.47
C GLN A 102 -5.97 4.42 11.28
N ARG A 103 -7.23 4.85 11.43
CA ARG A 103 -8.39 4.00 11.19
C ARG A 103 -8.40 3.41 9.77
N ARG A 104 -8.03 4.19 8.75
CA ARG A 104 -7.94 3.67 7.37
C ARG A 104 -6.85 2.61 7.24
N ILE A 105 -5.67 2.86 7.80
CA ILE A 105 -4.57 1.88 7.79
C ILE A 105 -5.01 0.58 8.46
N PHE A 106 -5.70 0.67 9.61
CA PHE A 106 -6.21 -0.51 10.31
C PHE A 106 -7.23 -1.30 9.49
N LEU A 107 -8.22 -0.60 8.90
CA LEU A 107 -9.21 -1.24 8.05
C LEU A 107 -8.58 -1.93 6.85
N ILE A 108 -7.62 -1.28 6.18
CA ILE A 108 -6.90 -1.85 5.04
C ILE A 108 -6.09 -3.09 5.48
N TYR A 109 -5.40 -3.01 6.62
CA TYR A 109 -4.64 -4.14 7.17
C TYR A 109 -5.53 -5.35 7.42
N ASP A 110 -6.67 -5.16 8.10
CA ASP A 110 -7.60 -6.25 8.40
C ASP A 110 -8.20 -6.85 7.13
N SER A 111 -8.62 -6.02 6.16
CA SER A 111 -9.11 -6.50 4.86
C SER A 111 -8.03 -7.26 4.08
N LEU A 112 -6.78 -6.81 4.15
CA LEU A 112 -5.65 -7.47 3.48
C LEU A 112 -5.35 -8.84 4.09
N ASP A 113 -5.36 -8.95 5.41
CA ASP A 113 -5.21 -10.21 6.13
C ASP A 113 -6.31 -11.21 5.74
N ILE A 114 -7.58 -10.79 5.74
CA ILE A 114 -8.70 -11.66 5.38
C ILE A 114 -8.61 -12.10 3.92
N LEU A 115 -8.33 -11.17 3.00
CA LEU A 115 -8.17 -11.49 1.58
C LEU A 115 -7.04 -12.49 1.34
N HIS A 116 -5.89 -12.32 2.01
CA HIS A 116 -4.79 -13.25 1.89
C HIS A 116 -5.15 -14.62 2.46
N LYS A 117 -5.83 -14.71 3.61
CA LYS A 117 -6.31 -15.99 4.14
C LYS A 117 -7.22 -16.73 3.15
N ILE A 118 -8.17 -16.02 2.53
CA ILE A 118 -9.02 -16.58 1.47
C ILE A 118 -8.18 -17.07 0.28
N ALA A 119 -7.17 -16.29 -0.14
CA ALA A 119 -6.29 -16.67 -1.23
C ALA A 119 -5.45 -17.93 -0.90
N SER A 120 -4.87 -18.00 0.30
CA SER A 120 -4.08 -19.15 0.78
C SER A 120 -4.94 -20.41 0.91
N GLU A 121 -6.15 -20.33 1.47
CA GLU A 121 -7.11 -21.45 1.57
C GLU A 121 -7.47 -22.06 0.21
N ARG A 122 -7.30 -21.28 -0.87
CA ARG A 122 -7.64 -21.65 -2.25
C ARG A 122 -6.39 -21.91 -3.11
N GLU A 123 -5.25 -22.06 -2.42
CA GLU A 123 -3.93 -22.38 -2.98
C GLU A 123 -3.46 -21.37 -4.03
N ILE A 124 -3.89 -20.11 -3.93
CA ILE A 124 -3.49 -19.04 -4.85
C ILE A 124 -1.99 -18.75 -4.68
N ASP A 125 -1.49 -18.77 -3.44
CA ASP A 125 -0.06 -18.65 -3.13
C ASP A 125 0.77 -19.67 -3.90
N THR A 126 0.42 -20.95 -3.79
CA THR A 126 1.12 -22.04 -4.46
C THR A 126 1.04 -21.94 -5.97
N LYS A 127 -0.10 -21.49 -6.52
CA LYS A 127 -0.28 -21.30 -7.97
C LYS A 127 0.55 -20.16 -8.54
N LEU A 128 0.70 -19.06 -7.79
CA LEU A 128 1.39 -17.86 -8.27
C LEU A 128 2.88 -17.83 -7.93
N LEU A 129 3.26 -18.35 -6.77
CA LEU A 129 4.61 -18.24 -6.22
C LEU A 129 5.35 -19.58 -6.15
N GLY A 130 4.65 -20.69 -6.40
CA GLY A 130 5.16 -22.04 -6.20
C GLY A 130 5.19 -22.46 -4.72
N SER A 131 5.45 -23.75 -4.48
CA SER A 131 5.48 -24.32 -3.12
C SER A 131 6.72 -23.93 -2.30
N SER A 132 7.74 -23.33 -2.91
CA SER A 132 8.96 -22.92 -2.22
C SER A 132 8.80 -21.62 -1.43
N VAL A 133 7.78 -20.81 -1.70
CA VAL A 133 7.53 -19.58 -0.94
C VAL A 133 6.65 -19.91 0.26
N THR A 134 7.27 -19.99 1.42
CA THR A 134 6.60 -20.20 2.71
C THR A 134 6.33 -18.87 3.42
N GLU A 135 5.50 -18.91 4.46
CA GLU A 135 5.21 -17.76 5.35
C GLU A 135 4.69 -16.55 4.57
N THR A 136 3.90 -16.80 3.52
CA THR A 136 3.33 -15.78 2.62
C THR A 136 2.55 -14.72 3.38
N HIS A 137 1.79 -15.15 4.39
CA HIS A 137 1.01 -14.25 5.25
C HIS A 137 1.89 -13.26 6.03
N GLU A 138 2.90 -13.75 6.76
CA GLU A 138 3.79 -12.88 7.53
C GLU A 138 4.57 -11.93 6.62
N LYS A 139 5.04 -12.45 5.47
CA LYS A 139 5.74 -11.65 4.46
C LYS A 139 4.85 -10.55 3.88
N LEU A 140 3.57 -10.81 3.62
CA LEU A 140 2.62 -9.79 3.17
C LEU A 140 2.40 -8.71 4.23
N MET A 141 2.15 -9.10 5.49
CA MET A 141 1.88 -8.12 6.55
C MET A 141 3.12 -7.26 6.85
N ASN A 142 4.32 -7.86 6.79
CA ASN A 142 5.58 -7.13 6.88
C ASN A 142 5.78 -6.18 5.70
N TRP A 143 5.55 -6.65 4.47
CA TRP A 143 5.61 -5.81 3.26
C TRP A 143 4.69 -4.60 3.35
N PHE A 144 3.46 -4.77 3.84
CA PHE A 144 2.53 -3.66 4.01
C PHE A 144 3.07 -2.60 4.98
N LEU A 145 3.72 -3.03 6.07
CA LEU A 145 4.39 -2.11 7.00
C LEU A 145 5.64 -1.46 6.39
N GLU A 146 6.35 -2.15 5.51
CA GLU A 146 7.49 -1.61 4.76
C GLU A 146 7.07 -0.49 3.82
N VAL A 147 6.04 -0.72 3.00
CA VAL A 147 5.41 0.28 2.12
C VAL A 147 5.07 1.55 2.89
N LEU A 148 4.55 1.41 4.11
CA LEU A 148 4.18 2.53 4.95
C LEU A 148 5.38 3.25 5.59
N PHE A 149 6.41 2.54 6.03
CA PHE A 149 7.33 3.07 7.04
C PHE A 149 8.82 2.76 6.88
N ILE A 150 9.20 1.87 5.98
CA ILE A 150 10.59 1.42 5.83
C ILE A 150 11.13 1.87 4.47
N HIS A 151 12.35 2.41 4.51
CA HIS A 151 13.12 2.68 3.30
C HIS A 151 13.75 1.37 2.83
N THR A 152 13.36 0.91 1.65
CA THR A 152 13.95 -0.25 0.97
C THR A 152 14.93 0.23 -0.10
N GLU A 153 15.71 -0.69 -0.66
CA GLU A 153 16.60 -0.36 -1.79
C GLU A 153 15.81 0.15 -3.01
N ASP A 154 14.60 -0.37 -3.20
CA ASP A 154 13.76 -0.09 -4.36
C ASP A 154 12.90 1.18 -4.20
N SER A 155 12.57 1.58 -2.96
CA SER A 155 11.55 2.62 -2.74
C SER A 155 11.58 3.29 -1.37
N LEU A 156 11.13 4.55 -1.35
CA LEU A 156 10.86 5.32 -0.15
C LEU A 156 9.51 4.95 0.48
N PRO A 157 9.38 5.00 1.82
CA PRO A 157 8.12 4.78 2.49
C PRO A 157 7.18 5.97 2.36
N ILE A 158 5.88 5.73 2.55
CA ILE A 158 4.85 6.79 2.56
C ILE A 158 5.04 7.75 3.75
N PHE A 159 5.52 7.22 4.88
CA PHE A 159 5.72 7.98 6.11
C PHE A 159 7.11 7.75 6.68
N GLY A 160 7.64 8.78 7.30
CA GLY A 160 8.79 8.65 8.19
C GLY A 160 9.88 9.66 7.89
N THR A 161 11.10 9.28 8.25
CA THR A 161 12.27 10.10 7.97
C THR A 161 13.39 9.21 7.47
N VAL A 162 13.89 9.54 6.28
CA VAL A 162 14.89 8.78 5.55
C VAL A 162 16.15 9.60 5.38
N ARG A 163 17.27 8.94 5.05
CA ARG A 163 18.51 9.59 4.63
C ARG A 163 18.74 9.28 3.16
N ILE A 164 18.68 10.30 2.31
CA ILE A 164 18.85 10.17 0.86
C ILE A 164 19.71 11.30 0.29
N PRO A 165 20.40 11.09 -0.84
CA PRO A 165 21.14 12.14 -1.51
C PRO A 165 20.17 13.22 -2.02
N PHE A 166 20.52 14.49 -1.80
CA PHE A 166 19.76 15.64 -2.31
C PHE A 166 20.70 16.65 -2.98
N PRO A 167 20.43 17.09 -4.23
CA PRO A 167 19.31 16.68 -5.09
C PRO A 167 19.35 15.19 -5.44
N THR A 168 18.18 14.60 -5.68
CA THR A 168 18.04 13.18 -6.00
C THR A 168 18.51 12.94 -7.44
N ALA A 169 19.12 11.78 -7.70
CA ALA A 169 19.63 11.45 -9.04
C ALA A 169 18.49 11.26 -10.06
N GLN A 170 17.35 10.75 -9.60
CA GLN A 170 16.14 10.55 -10.38
C GLN A 170 15.02 11.52 -9.96
N PRO A 171 14.00 11.73 -10.80
CA PRO A 171 12.81 12.48 -10.46
C PRO A 171 12.21 12.01 -9.11
N PRO A 172 11.84 12.94 -8.19
CA PRO A 172 11.37 12.55 -6.87
C PRO A 172 10.15 11.61 -6.85
N ALA A 173 9.32 11.62 -7.90
CA ALA A 173 8.19 10.70 -8.02
C ALA A 173 8.62 9.25 -8.28
N GLU A 174 9.79 9.02 -8.90
CA GLU A 174 10.33 7.69 -9.17
C GLU A 174 10.95 7.04 -7.93
N LEU A 175 11.16 7.80 -6.86
CA LEU A 175 11.60 7.27 -5.57
C LEU A 175 10.52 6.47 -4.84
N PHE A 176 9.29 6.45 -5.35
CA PHE A 176 8.16 5.73 -4.76
C PHE A 176 7.66 4.65 -5.72
N GLY A 177 7.47 3.43 -5.19
CA GLY A 177 6.89 2.31 -5.92
C GLY A 177 5.39 2.50 -6.19
N ALA A 178 4.82 1.59 -6.98
CA ALA A 178 3.41 1.63 -7.37
C ALA A 178 2.47 1.56 -6.14
N ALA A 179 2.77 0.67 -5.19
CA ALA A 179 2.00 0.53 -3.96
C ALA A 179 2.02 1.81 -3.12
N GLN A 180 3.19 2.45 -2.95
CA GLN A 180 3.31 3.70 -2.19
C GLN A 180 2.52 4.83 -2.84
N LYS A 181 2.63 4.97 -4.17
CA LYS A 181 1.89 5.96 -4.95
C LYS A 181 0.39 5.77 -4.78
N TYR A 182 -0.10 4.56 -5.03
CA TYR A 182 -1.52 4.22 -4.90
C TYR A 182 -2.03 4.48 -3.47
N LEU A 183 -1.35 3.93 -2.47
CA LEU A 183 -1.78 4.01 -1.09
C LEU A 183 -1.73 5.45 -0.55
N SER A 184 -0.77 6.28 -1.00
CA SER A 184 -0.73 7.71 -0.63
C SER A 184 -2.01 8.46 -1.04
N ILE A 185 -2.58 8.13 -2.20
CA ILE A 185 -3.82 8.72 -2.72
C ILE A 185 -5.02 8.19 -1.93
N MET A 186 -5.09 6.88 -1.70
CA MET A 186 -6.21 6.26 -0.98
C MET A 186 -6.28 6.73 0.49
N LEU A 187 -5.13 6.86 1.15
CA LEU A 187 -5.06 7.34 2.53
C LEU A 187 -5.43 8.83 2.68
N THR A 188 -5.31 9.63 1.62
CA THR A 188 -5.63 11.08 1.62
C THR A 188 -6.94 11.43 0.95
N SER A 189 -7.60 10.45 0.32
CA SER A 189 -8.87 10.63 -0.38
C SER A 189 -9.94 11.24 0.53
N PRO A 190 -10.76 12.18 0.06
CA PRO A 190 -11.79 12.79 0.87
C PRO A 190 -12.85 11.74 1.25
N GLY A 191 -13.20 11.64 2.54
CA GLY A 191 -14.39 10.92 2.98
C GLY A 191 -14.17 10.05 4.22
N LYS A 192 -15.22 9.35 4.64
CA LYS A 192 -15.02 8.06 5.30
C LYS A 192 -14.85 7.03 4.17
N ILE A 193 -13.89 6.11 4.29
CA ILE A 193 -13.84 4.98 3.37
C ILE A 193 -14.97 4.02 3.75
N THR A 194 -15.71 3.54 2.75
CA THR A 194 -16.68 2.46 2.95
C THR A 194 -15.93 1.14 3.09
N ARG A 195 -16.65 0.11 3.51
CA ARG A 195 -16.10 -1.23 3.65
C ARG A 195 -15.68 -1.81 2.30
N THR A 196 -16.57 -1.76 1.31
CA THR A 196 -16.27 -2.14 -0.08
C THR A 196 -15.02 -1.43 -0.61
N HIS A 197 -14.91 -0.12 -0.40
CA HIS A 197 -13.72 0.63 -0.83
C HIS A 197 -12.45 0.19 -0.07
N THR A 198 -12.56 -0.19 1.20
CA THR A 198 -11.43 -0.78 1.93
C THR A 198 -10.99 -2.11 1.30
N ASN A 199 -11.96 -2.96 0.96
CA ASN A 199 -11.70 -4.25 0.31
C ASN A 199 -11.06 -4.06 -1.07
N ASP A 200 -11.54 -3.09 -1.86
CA ASP A 200 -10.93 -2.70 -3.14
C ASP A 200 -9.45 -2.29 -2.98
N ILE A 201 -9.16 -1.45 -1.97
CA ILE A 201 -7.79 -1.01 -1.69
C ILE A 201 -6.91 -2.19 -1.30
N ALA A 202 -7.37 -3.04 -0.38
CA ALA A 202 -6.64 -4.21 0.08
C ALA A 202 -6.42 -5.23 -1.05
N PHE A 203 -7.42 -5.42 -1.91
CA PHE A 203 -7.34 -6.30 -3.09
C PHE A 203 -6.29 -5.81 -4.09
N LEU A 204 -6.24 -4.50 -4.36
CA LEU A 204 -5.20 -3.92 -5.21
C LEU A 204 -3.80 -4.02 -4.59
N LEU A 205 -3.67 -3.82 -3.28
CA LEU A 205 -2.40 -3.99 -2.58
C LEU A 205 -1.90 -5.44 -2.61
N LEU A 206 -2.81 -6.41 -2.44
CA LEU A 206 -2.47 -7.82 -2.53
C LEU A 206 -1.92 -8.17 -3.92
N GLY A 207 -2.51 -7.60 -4.98
CA GLY A 207 -1.99 -7.72 -6.34
C GLY A 207 -0.58 -7.18 -6.51
N PHE A 208 -0.30 -5.96 -6.00
CA PHE A 208 1.07 -5.41 -6.02
C PHE A 208 2.07 -6.31 -5.29
N TRP A 209 1.68 -6.85 -4.14
CA TRP A 209 2.55 -7.76 -3.39
C TRP A 209 2.89 -9.02 -4.20
N TYR A 210 1.90 -9.69 -4.80
CA TYR A 210 2.16 -10.86 -5.64
C TYR A 210 3.06 -10.53 -6.83
N GLU A 211 2.84 -9.39 -7.50
CA GLU A 211 3.68 -8.96 -8.62
C GLU A 211 5.14 -8.71 -8.19
N GLU A 212 5.36 -8.05 -7.05
CA GLU A 212 6.70 -7.80 -6.50
C GLU A 212 7.39 -9.08 -6.06
N VAL A 213 6.69 -9.96 -5.34
CA VAL A 213 7.23 -11.24 -4.85
C VAL A 213 7.52 -12.18 -6.02
N ALA A 214 6.61 -12.31 -6.99
CA ALA A 214 6.83 -13.12 -8.17
C ALA A 214 8.06 -12.63 -8.96
N SER A 215 8.22 -11.31 -9.11
CA SER A 215 9.39 -10.71 -9.78
C SER A 215 10.70 -11.04 -9.08
N LYS A 216 10.71 -11.07 -7.73
CA LYS A 216 11.89 -11.41 -6.91
C LYS A 216 12.19 -12.91 -6.88
N HIS A 217 11.16 -13.74 -6.93
CA HIS A 217 11.25 -15.19 -6.79
C HIS A 217 11.18 -15.96 -8.12
N ALA A 218 11.28 -15.27 -9.27
CA ALA A 218 11.22 -15.86 -10.60
C ALA A 218 12.32 -16.91 -10.87
N LYS A 219 12.20 -18.08 -10.23
CA LYS A 219 12.40 -19.36 -10.89
C LYS A 219 11.20 -19.51 -11.83
N LYS A 220 11.47 -19.66 -13.12
CA LYS A 220 10.52 -20.04 -14.16
C LYS A 220 9.60 -21.17 -13.67
N VAL A 221 8.41 -20.84 -13.17
CA VAL A 221 7.38 -21.85 -12.90
C VAL A 221 6.36 -21.77 -14.03
N LEU A 222 6.54 -22.70 -14.98
CA LEU A 222 5.51 -23.27 -15.85
C LEU A 222 4.42 -22.30 -16.36
N GLY A 223 4.76 -21.50 -17.37
CA GLY A 223 3.75 -20.96 -18.31
C GLY A 223 2.75 -19.93 -17.74
N LEU A 224 2.96 -19.42 -16.52
CA LEU A 224 2.16 -18.37 -15.89
C LEU A 224 2.96 -17.07 -15.64
N ASP A 225 4.10 -16.89 -16.33
CA ASP A 225 4.90 -15.65 -16.42
C ASP A 225 4.18 -14.52 -17.20
N THR A 226 2.84 -14.52 -17.21
CA THR A 226 2.06 -13.51 -17.93
C THR A 226 1.60 -12.42 -16.97
N PRO A 227 1.77 -11.14 -17.35
CA PRO A 227 1.09 -10.04 -16.67
C PRO A 227 -0.38 -10.41 -16.43
N HIS A 228 -0.92 -10.10 -15.26
CA HIS A 228 -2.30 -10.36 -14.84
C HIS A 228 -2.65 -11.79 -14.38
N SER A 229 -1.65 -12.66 -14.11
CA SER A 229 -1.88 -13.97 -13.50
C SER A 229 -2.65 -13.89 -12.17
N TYR A 230 -2.28 -12.95 -11.30
CA TYR A 230 -3.00 -12.65 -10.05
C TYR A 230 -4.49 -12.38 -10.31
N TRP A 231 -4.79 -11.41 -11.18
CA TRP A 231 -6.17 -11.01 -11.46
C TRP A 231 -7.01 -12.15 -12.03
N LYS A 232 -6.41 -12.97 -12.90
CA LYS A 232 -7.07 -14.15 -13.46
C LYS A 232 -7.40 -15.17 -12.38
N CYS A 233 -6.45 -15.48 -11.50
CA CYS A 233 -6.64 -16.40 -10.38
C CYS A 233 -7.72 -15.89 -9.41
N MET A 234 -7.68 -14.59 -9.06
CA MET A 234 -8.70 -14.00 -8.20
C MET A 234 -10.08 -13.95 -8.87
N ASN A 235 -10.17 -13.68 -10.17
CA ASN A 235 -11.44 -13.71 -10.89
C ASN A 235 -12.05 -15.11 -10.90
N GLN A 236 -11.24 -16.14 -11.15
CA GLN A 236 -11.70 -17.53 -11.05
C GLN A 236 -12.20 -17.86 -9.65
N LEU A 237 -11.49 -17.40 -8.61
CA LEU A 237 -11.91 -17.54 -7.22
C LEU A 237 -13.27 -16.84 -6.96
N SER A 238 -13.42 -15.59 -7.39
CA SER A 238 -14.67 -14.82 -7.24
C SER A 238 -15.85 -15.54 -7.89
N GLN A 239 -15.67 -16.05 -9.11
CA GLN A 239 -16.71 -16.82 -9.80
C GLN A 239 -17.06 -18.12 -9.08
N LYS A 240 -16.06 -18.86 -8.58
CA LYS A 240 -16.29 -20.08 -7.80
C LYS A 240 -17.13 -19.81 -6.55
N ILE A 241 -16.79 -18.76 -5.79
CA ILE A 241 -17.54 -18.31 -4.61
C ILE A 241 -18.99 -18.01 -5.02
N LYS A 242 -19.19 -17.24 -6.10
CA LYS A 242 -20.52 -16.88 -6.60
C LYS A 242 -21.37 -18.09 -6.98
N THR A 243 -20.75 -19.12 -7.55
CA THR A 243 -21.44 -20.35 -7.97
C THR A 243 -21.58 -21.41 -6.87
N GLY A 244 -21.05 -21.15 -5.66
CA GLY A 244 -21.01 -22.14 -4.57
C GLY A 244 -20.12 -23.36 -4.85
N LEU A 245 -19.19 -23.24 -5.81
CA LEU A 245 -18.26 -24.30 -6.18
C LEU A 245 -17.00 -24.23 -5.29
N PRO A 246 -16.40 -25.38 -4.92
CA PRO A 246 -15.15 -25.40 -4.17
C PRO A 246 -13.96 -24.80 -4.93
#